data_AF-A0A936EG43-F1
#
_entry.id   AF-A0A936EG43-F1
#
_cell.length_a   1.000
_cell.length_b   1.000
_cell.length_c   1.000
_cell.angle_alpha   90.00
_cell.angle_beta   90.00
_cell.angle_gamma   90.00
#
_symmetry.space_group_name_H-M   'P 1'
#
loop_
_entity.id
_entity.type
_entity.pdbx_description
1 polymer ?
#
loop_
_entity_poly.entity_id
_entity_poly.type
_entity_poly.pdbx_seq_one_letter_code
_entity_poly.pdbx_strand_id
1 'polypeptide(L)' 'MKSKSKVLTFGDLIASIYGACDPRRAAGLLRLAANAQLLSFPGQRRVSVQPAKG' A
#
# COMPACT_ATOMS: atom_id res chain seq x y z
N MET A 1 18.44 8.08 17.05
CA MET A 1 18.65 6.94 16.13
C MET A 1 18.18 7.35 14.74
N LYS A 2 19.06 7.32 13.73
CA LYS A 2 18.72 7.73 12.36
C LYS A 2 18.03 6.53 11.69
N SER A 3 16.70 6.51 11.67
CA SER A 3 15.94 5.48 10.97
C SER A 3 16.32 5.57 9.49
N LYS A 4 17.05 4.57 8.99
CA LYS A 4 17.35 4.46 7.55
C LYS A 4 16.01 4.32 6.84
N SER A 5 15.61 5.35 6.10
CA SER A 5 14.46 5.26 5.20
C SER A 5 14.76 4.20 4.17
N LYS A 6 14.16 3.02 4.34
CA LYS A 6 14.25 1.93 3.37
C LYS A 6 13.08 2.10 2.42
N VAL A 7 13.39 2.30 1.14
CA VAL A 7 12.37 2.26 0.09
C VAL A 7 11.86 0.83 0.02
N LEU A 8 10.60 0.63 0.40
CA LEU A 8 9.89 -0.63 0.30
C LEU A 8 9.05 -0.62 -0.98
N THR A 9 8.98 -1.75 -1.67
CA THR A 9 8.00 -1.90 -2.75
C THR A 9 6.59 -1.95 -2.15
N PHE A 10 5.56 -1.73 -2.97
CA PHE A 10 4.18 -1.88 -2.53
C PHE A 10 3.92 -3.29 -1.97
N GLY A 11 4.44 -4.32 -2.65
CA GLY A 11 4.30 -5.71 -2.21
C GLY A 11 4.93 -5.96 -0.84
N ASP A 12 6.15 -5.46 -0.61
CA ASP A 12 6.85 -5.63 0.67
C ASP A 12 6.15 -4.89 1.81
N LEU A 13 5.61 -3.70 1.53
CA LEU A 13 4.83 -2.94 2.51
C LEU A 13 3.57 -3.69 2.92
N ILE A 14 2.81 -4.19 1.93
CA ILE A 14 1.58 -4.96 2.17
C ILE A 14 1.90 -6.21 2.99
N ALA A 15 2.89 -7.00 2.55
CA ALA A 15 3.31 -8.21 3.24
C ALA A 15 3.75 -7.93 4.69
N SER A 16 4.51 -6.86 4.92
CA SER A 16 4.95 -6.49 6.27
C SER A 16 3.79 -6.06 7.17
N ILE A 17 2.81 -5.31 6.65
CA ILE A 17 1.68 -4.83 7.45
C ILE A 17 0.74 -6.00 7.79
N TYR A 18 0.39 -6.84 6.81
CA TYR A 18 -0.48 -8.00 7.04
C TYR A 18 0.20 -9.12 7.84
N GLY A 19 1.53 -9.23 7.79
CA GLY A 19 2.28 -10.14 8.66
C GLY A 19 2.37 -9.66 10.11
N ALA A 20 2.29 -8.35 10.36
CA ALA A 20 2.45 -7.77 11.69
C ALA A 20 1.13 -7.59 12.46
N CYS A 21 -0.02 -7.56 11.79
CA CYS A 21 -1.30 -7.31 12.45
C CYS A 21 -2.51 -7.95 11.74
N ASP A 22 -3.63 -8.03 12.47
CA ASP A 22 -4.90 -8.53 11.95
C ASP A 22 -5.33 -7.81 10.65
N PRO A 23 -5.90 -8.53 9.67
CA PRO A 23 -6.31 -7.98 8.38
C PRO A 23 -7.14 -6.68 8.45
N ARG A 24 -7.99 -6.51 9.47
CA ARG A 24 -8.79 -5.28 9.63
C ARG A 24 -7.93 -4.08 9.99
N ARG A 25 -6.93 -4.29 10.86
CA ARG A 25 -5.97 -3.25 11.25
C ARG A 25 -5.02 -2.93 10.11
N ALA A 26 -4.58 -3.95 9.36
CA ALA A 26 -3.76 -3.78 8.17
C ALA A 26 -4.44 -2.89 7.12
N ALA A 27 -5.73 -3.14 6.84
CA ALA A 27 -6.52 -2.30 5.92
C ALA A 27 -6.65 -0.85 6.41
N GLY A 28 -6.82 -0.64 7.72
CA GLY A 28 -6.87 0.69 8.33
C GLY A 28 -5.55 1.46 8.18
N LEU A 29 -4.42 0.79 8.42
CA LEU A 29 -3.08 1.38 8.28
C LEU A 29 -2.78 1.78 6.83
N LEU A 30 -3.14 0.93 5.87
CA LEU A 30 -2.97 1.24 4.45
C LEU A 30 -3.82 2.42 4.00
N ARG A 31 -5.08 2.48 4.45
CA ARG A 31 -5.96 3.65 4.20
C ARG A 31 -5.37 4.92 4.79
N LEU A 32 -4.87 4.86 6.02
CA LEU A 32 -4.27 6.02 6.69
C LEU A 32 -3.02 6.51 5.95
N ALA A 33 -2.13 5.59 5.57
CA ALA A 33 -0.90 5.91 4.84
C ALA A 33 -1.19 6.48 3.44
N ALA A 34 -2.21 5.97 2.76
CA ALA A 34 -2.67 6.51 1.47
C ALA A 34 -3.27 7.92 1.63
N ASN A 35 -4.15 8.13 2.62
CA ASN A 35 -4.75 9.44 2.88
C ASN A 35 -3.72 10.49 3.31
N ALA A 36 -2.70 10.09 4.07
CA ALA A 36 -1.60 10.96 4.48
C ALA A 36 -0.57 11.22 3.36
N GLN A 37 -0.79 10.68 2.15
CA GLN A 37 0.14 10.76 1.02
C GLN A 37 1.56 10.27 1.36
N LEU A 38 1.67 9.39 2.37
CA LEU A 38 2.94 8.77 2.78
C LEU A 38 3.38 7.68 1.81
N LEU A 39 2.50 7.32 0.87
CA LEU A 39 2.73 6.32 -0.16
C LEU A 39 2.71 7.01 -1.51
N SER A 40 3.87 7.19 -2.11
CA SER A 40 3.98 7.51 -3.53
C SER A 40 4.34 6.23 -4.26
N PHE A 41 3.43 5.73 -5.10
CA PHE A 41 3.67 4.58 -5.97
C PHE A 41 4.00 5.09 -7.36
N PRO A 42 5.28 5.41 -7.66
CA PRO A 42 5.67 5.77 -9.01
C PRO A 42 5.49 4.54 -9.90
N GLY A 43 4.43 4.52 -10.71
CA GLY A 43 4.22 3.49 -11.74
C GLY A 43 2.87 2.77 -11.72
N GLN A 44 1.97 3.01 -10.77
CA GLN A 44 0.64 2.39 -10.82
C GLN A 44 -0.28 3.16 -11.79
N ARG A 45 -0.15 2.85 -13.08
CA ARG A 45 -1.08 3.26 -14.14
C ARG A 45 -2.48 2.84 -13.70
N ARG A 46 -3.44 3.77 -13.70
CA ARG A 46 -4.86 3.51 -13.36
C ARG A 46 -5.32 2.24 -14.10
N VAL A 47 -5.49 1.14 -13.38
CA VAL A 47 -6.12 -0.05 -13.94
C VAL A 47 -7.60 0.28 -14.03
N SER A 48 -8.02 0.77 -15.19
CA SER A 48 -9.44 0.90 -15.50
C SER A 48 -9.99 -0.51 -15.67
N VAL A 49 -10.65 -1.03 -14.64
CA VAL A 49 -11.49 -2.23 -14.79
C VAL A 49 -12.68 -1.80 -15.65
N GLN A 50 -12.52 -1.88 -16.96
CA GLN A 50 -13.68 -1.79 -17.84
C GLN A 50 -14.45 -3.11 -17.69
N PRO A 51 -15.76 -3.07 -17.38
CA PRO A 51 -16.56 -4.27 -17.44
C PRO A 51 -16.46 -4.82 -18.87
N ALA A 52 -16.20 -6.12 -19.00
CA ALA A 52 -16.22 -6.79 -20.29
C ALA A 52 -17.61 -6.57 -20.89
N LYS A 53 -17.68 -5.76 -21.96
CA LYS A 53 -18.89 -5.67 -22.79
C LYS A 53 -18.98 -6.99 -23.57
N GLY A 54 -19.95 -7.81 -23.18
CA GLY A 54 -20.55 -8.81 -24.06
C GLY A 54 -21.52 -8.18 -25.03
#